data_AF-E8N0L6-F1
#
_entry.id   AF-E8N0L6-F1
#
_cell.length_a   1.000
_cell.length_b   1.000
_cell.length_c   1.000
_cell.angle_alpha   90.00
_cell.angle_beta   90.00
_cell.angle_gamma   90.00
#
_symmetry.space_group_name_H-M   'P 1'
#
loop_
_entity.id
_entity.type
_entity.pdbx_description
1 polymer ?
#
loop_
_entity_poly.entity_id
_entity_poly.type
_entity_poly.pdbx_seq_one_letter_code
_entity_poly.pdbx_strand_id
1 'polypeptide(L)' 'MSVKSRGASNQQVSRAGEYFVVAELNKRGAFAVPFAGNMPKIDVIACNSDESRTVYIQVKTKRGWKTWQ' A
#
# COMPACT_ATOMS: atom_id res chain seq x y z
N MET A 1 -11.06 21.39 16.79
CA MET A 1 -10.58 20.43 15.77
C MET A 1 -11.59 19.30 15.68
N SER A 2 -12.19 19.04 14.51
CA SER A 2 -13.15 17.92 14.35
C SER A 2 -12.44 16.59 14.58
N VAL A 3 -12.95 15.78 15.52
CA VAL A 3 -12.43 14.44 15.78
C VAL A 3 -12.73 13.57 14.56
N LYS A 4 -11.70 13.19 13.79
CA LYS A 4 -11.86 12.24 12.68
C LYS A 4 -12.45 10.93 13.21
N SER A 5 -13.42 10.38 12.48
CA SER A 5 -13.94 9.04 12.78
C SER A 5 -12.79 8.02 12.74
N ARG A 6 -12.85 7.01 13.62
CA ARG A 6 -11.84 5.94 13.69
C ARG A 6 -11.65 5.26 12.32
N GLY A 7 -12.72 5.10 11.56
CA GLY A 7 -12.71 4.54 10.20
C GLY A 7 -11.92 5.40 9.22
N ALA A 8 -12.20 6.71 9.14
CA ALA A 8 -11.47 7.62 8.25
C ALA A 8 -9.98 7.66 8.59
N SER A 9 -9.65 7.69 9.89
CA SER A 9 -8.25 7.65 10.33
C SER A 9 -7.54 6.34 9.94
N ASN A 10 -8.22 5.19 10.06
CA ASN A 10 -7.66 3.89 9.64
C ASN A 10 -7.42 3.84 8.13
N GLN A 11 -8.36 4.36 7.34
CA GLN A 11 -8.21 4.41 5.88
C GLN A 11 -7.02 5.27 5.47
N GLN A 12 -6.82 6.44 6.10
CA GLN A 12 -5.66 7.29 5.80
C GLN A 12 -4.33 6.59 6.08
N VAL A 13 -4.24 5.83 7.17
CA VAL A 13 -3.03 5.07 7.48
C VAL A 13 -2.80 3.91 6.51
N SER A 14 -3.86 3.19 6.13
CA SER A 14 -3.79 2.15 5.09
C SER A 14 -3.24 2.73 3.79
N ARG A 15 -3.81 3.86 3.33
CA ARG A 15 -3.39 4.51 2.08
C ARG A 15 -1.97 5.02 2.15
N ALA A 16 -1.56 5.61 3.26
CA ALA A 16 -0.17 6.03 3.44
C ALA A 16 0.81 4.86 3.31
N GLY A 17 0.47 3.68 3.83
CA GLY A 17 1.29 2.49 3.66
C GLY A 17 1.33 1.97 2.22
N GLU A 18 0.20 1.97 1.51
CA GLU A 18 0.15 1.61 0.08
C GLU A 18 1.09 2.50 -0.75
N TYR A 19 1.00 3.82 -0.57
CA TYR A 19 1.88 4.78 -1.27
C TYR A 19 3.35 4.62 -0.88
N PHE A 20 3.65 4.34 0.39
CA PHE A 20 5.02 4.08 0.83
C PHE A 20 5.62 2.85 0.13
N VAL A 21 4.88 1.74 0.05
CA VAL A 21 5.30 0.52 -0.65
C VAL A 21 5.54 0.80 -2.13
N VAL A 22 4.63 1.53 -2.78
CA VAL A 22 4.78 1.95 -4.18
C VAL A 22 6.05 2.78 -4.38
N ALA A 23 6.29 3.78 -3.52
CA ALA A 23 7.47 4.62 -3.62
C ALA A 23 8.77 3.82 -3.48
N GLU A 24 8.82 2.88 -2.53
CA GLU A 24 9.99 2.03 -2.31
C GLU A 24 10.25 1.05 -3.45
N LEU A 25 9.19 0.49 -4.06
CA LEU A 25 9.33 -0.37 -5.25
C LEU A 25 9.86 0.42 -6.45
N ASN A 26 9.29 1.59 -6.72
CA ASN A 26 9.74 2.47 -7.79
C ASN A 26 11.20 2.93 -7.59
N LYS A 27 11.57 3.27 -6.36
CA LYS A 27 12.97 3.60 -5.99
C LYS A 27 13.96 2.45 -6.27
N ARG A 28 13.50 1.20 -6.23
CA ARG A 28 14.30 -0.01 -6.50
C ARG A 28 14.27 -0.44 -7.97
N GLY A 29 13.65 0.34 -8.85
CA GLY A 29 13.62 0.10 -10.30
C GLY A 29 12.49 -0.79 -10.79
N ALA A 30 11.51 -1.13 -9.95
CA ALA A 30 10.27 -1.75 -10.40
C ALA A 30 9.28 -0.68 -10.86
N PHE A 31 8.37 -1.00 -11.77
CA PHE A 31 7.22 -0.14 -12.07
C PHE A 31 6.06 -0.57 -11.19
N ALA A 32 5.67 0.26 -10.22
CA ALA A 32 4.62 -0.07 -9.25
C ALA A 32 3.53 1.00 -9.19
N VAL A 33 2.26 0.59 -9.11
CA VAL A 33 1.10 1.47 -8.95
C VAL A 33 0.07 0.90 -7.96
N PRO A 34 -0.60 1.75 -7.17
CA PRO A 34 -1.69 1.33 -6.29
C PRO A 34 -3.02 1.27 -7.05
N PHE A 35 -3.95 0.45 -6.58
CA PHE A 35 -5.34 0.48 -7.06
C PHE A 35 -6.13 1.61 -6.42
N ALA A 36 -6.97 2.28 -7.23
CA ALA A 36 -7.97 3.20 -6.72
C ALA A 36 -9.12 2.44 -6.06
N GLY A 37 -9.55 2.89 -4.88
CA GLY A 37 -10.62 2.23 -4.13
C GLY A 37 -10.20 0.95 -3.41
N ASN A 38 -11.18 0.15 -2.98
CA ASN A 38 -10.95 -1.06 -2.19
C ASN A 38 -10.99 -2.31 -3.08
N MET A 39 -9.96 -2.50 -3.90
CA MET A 39 -9.83 -3.67 -4.74
C MET A 39 -9.65 -4.93 -3.86
N PRO A 40 -10.47 -5.98 -4.02
CA PRO A 40 -10.36 -7.16 -3.18
C PRO A 40 -8.99 -7.83 -3.33
N LYS A 41 -8.29 -8.00 -2.20
CA LYS A 41 -7.04 -8.78 -2.04
C LYS A 41 -5.78 -8.21 -2.71
N ILE A 42 -5.87 -7.14 -3.49
CA ILE A 42 -4.73 -6.55 -4.19
C ILE A 42 -4.75 -5.05 -3.98
N ASP A 43 -3.70 -4.52 -3.35
CA ASP A 43 -3.57 -3.09 -3.09
C ASP A 43 -2.58 -2.44 -4.08
N VAL A 44 -1.53 -3.16 -4.48
CA VAL A 44 -0.48 -2.70 -5.40
C VAL A 44 -0.19 -3.76 -6.46
N ILE A 45 0.01 -3.32 -7.69
CA ILE A 45 0.61 -4.12 -8.77
C ILE A 45 2.01 -3.59 -9.06
N ALA A 46 2.96 -4.49 -9.29
CA ALA A 46 4.31 -4.11 -9.68
C ALA A 46 4.88 -5.07 -10.73
N CYS A 47 5.70 -4.56 -11.65
CA CYS A 47 6.48 -5.36 -12.58
C CYS A 47 7.95 -4.95 -12.60
N ASN A 48 8.81 -5.85 -13.08
CA ASN A 48 10.20 -5.54 -13.40
C ASN A 48 10.32 -4.71 -14.69
N SER A 49 11.50 -4.13 -14.92
CA SER A 49 11.74 -3.17 -16.00
C SER A 49 11.51 -3.71 -17.40
N ASP A 50 11.68 -5.02 -17.59
CA ASP A 50 11.46 -5.76 -18.84
C ASP A 50 10.08 -6.43 -18.90
N GLU A 51 9.20 -6.17 -17.93
CA GLU A 51 7.81 -6.64 -17.85
C GLU A 51 7.64 -8.18 -17.84
N SER A 52 8.72 -8.94 -17.73
CA SER A 52 8.69 -10.40 -17.73
C SER A 52 8.07 -11.01 -16.47
N ARG A 53 7.92 -10.22 -15.40
CA ARG A 53 7.34 -10.64 -14.13
C ARG A 53 6.48 -9.55 -13.50
N THR A 54 5.24 -9.93 -13.20
CA THR A 54 4.27 -9.10 -12.47
C THR A 54 3.93 -9.75 -11.13
N VAL A 55 3.83 -8.92 -10.08
CA VAL A 55 3.43 -9.35 -8.74
C VAL A 55 2.24 -8.52 -8.24
N TYR A 56 1.36 -9.19 -7.51
CA TYR A 56 0.21 -8.59 -6.83
C TYR A 56 0.49 -8.55 -5.34
N ILE A 57 0.43 -7.36 -4.75
CA ILE A 57 0.85 -7.13 -3.37
C ILE A 57 -0.36 -6.66 -2.57
N GLN A 58 -0.59 -7.33 -1.44
CA GLN A 58 -1.48 -6.86 -0.39
C GLN A 58 -0.65 -6.12 0.67
N VAL A 59 -1.04 -4.89 0.98
CA VAL A 59 -0.37 -4.04 1.96
C VAL A 59 -1.15 -4.06 3.26
N LYS A 60 -0.42 -4.22 4.37
CA LYS A 60 -0.96 -4.04 5.72
C LYS A 60 -0.13 -2.98 6.42
N THR A 61 -0.81 -2.06 7.09
CA THR A 61 -0.16 -0.97 7.81
C THR A 61 -0.67 -0.94 9.24
N LYS A 62 0.25 -0.81 10.19
CA LYS A 62 -0.06 -0.70 11.61
C LYS A 62 0.42 0.63 12.17
N ARG A 63 -0.18 1.06 13.26
CA ARG A 63 0.30 2.19 14.06
C ARG A 63 0.91 1.67 15.36
N GLY A 64 2.12 2.11 15.68
CA GLY A 64 2.80 1.74 16.92
C GLY A 64 3.50 0.38 16.90
N TRP A 65 4.05 0.01 18.06
CA TRP A 65 5.00 -1.10 18.21
C TRP A 65 4.35 -2.49 18.35
N LYS A 66 3.02 -2.62 18.41
CA LYS A 66 2.38 -3.93 18.61
C LYS A 66 2.78 -4.90 17.49
N THR A 67 3.27 -6.07 17.86
CA THR A 67 3.82 -7.11 16.98
C THR A 67 2.81 -7.51 15.91
N TRP A 68 3.29 -7.80 14.70
CA TRP A 68 2.46 -8.50 13.70
C TRP A 68 2.19 -9.90 14.27
N GLN A 69 0.94 -10.21 14.60
CA GLN A 69 0.50 -11.56 14.93
C GLN A 69 -0.11 -12.21 13.70
#